data_AF-A0A9Q8LGK5-F1
#
_entry.id   AF-A0A9Q8LGK5-F1
#
_cell.length_a   1.000
_cell.length_b   1.000
_cell.length_c   1.000
_cell.angle_alpha   90.00
_cell.angle_beta   90.00
_cell.angle_gamma   90.00
#
_symmetry.space_group_name_H-M   'P 1'
#
loop_
_entity.id
_entity.type
_entity.pdbx_description
1 polymer ?
#
loop_
_entity_poly.entity_id
_entity_poly.type
_entity_poly.pdbx_seq_one_letter_code
_entity_poly.pdbx_strand_id
1 'polypeptide(L)'
;MMVAITSRNAGSVRTRTVASALYNMSVQLSNIISSQIYRENDKPLYRTGNKVLLAVLAYNVIVFIATKLFYVHTNRKRDEIWSAMNTEEKEEYLRTTRDQVHKRLDFRFAH
;
A
#
# COMPACT_ATOMS: atom_id res chain seq x y z
N MET A 1 3.90 -14.67 1.89
CA MET A 1 3.36 -13.93 3.06
C MET A 1 2.61 -12.64 2.69
N MET A 2 2.98 -11.86 1.67
CA MET A 2 2.22 -10.65 1.28
C MET A 2 0.77 -10.90 0.85
N VAL A 3 0.50 -11.99 0.13
CA VAL A 3 -0.85 -12.31 -0.40
C VAL A 3 -1.90 -12.50 0.70
N ALA A 4 -1.49 -13.00 1.88
CA ALA A 4 -2.40 -13.22 3.01
C ALA A 4 -2.85 -11.90 3.69
N ILE A 5 -2.02 -10.87 3.65
CA ILE A 5 -2.34 -9.53 4.19
C ILE A 5 -3.23 -8.78 3.18
N THR A 6 -2.93 -8.89 1.88
CA THR A 6 -3.77 -8.32 0.81
C THR A 6 -5.17 -8.94 0.80
N SER A 7 -5.29 -10.25 1.04
CA SER A 7 -6.59 -10.93 1.13
C SER A 7 -7.43 -10.45 2.32
N ARG A 8 -6.81 -10.26 3.50
CA ARG A 8 -7.48 -9.73 4.71
C ARG A 8 -7.93 -8.28 4.59
N ASN A 9 -7.22 -7.46 3.82
CA ASN A 9 -7.50 -6.02 3.68
C ASN A 9 -8.30 -5.65 2.41
N ALA A 10 -8.45 -6.56 1.43
CA ALA A 10 -9.14 -6.27 0.17
C ALA A 10 -10.65 -6.55 0.26
N GLY A 11 -11.43 -5.50 0.49
CA GLY A 11 -12.89 -5.55 0.57
C GLY A 11 -13.67 -5.58 -0.76
N SER A 12 -13.04 -5.79 -1.92
CA SER A 12 -13.75 -5.82 -3.21
C SER A 12 -12.96 -6.52 -4.32
N VAL A 13 -13.65 -7.22 -5.24
CA VAL A 13 -13.05 -7.87 -6.43
C VAL A 13 -12.43 -6.84 -7.37
N ARG A 14 -13.00 -5.64 -7.46
CA ARG A 14 -12.54 -4.56 -8.36
C ARG A 14 -11.13 -4.08 -8.04
N THR A 15 -10.76 -4.02 -6.75
CA THR A 15 -9.41 -3.59 -6.35
C THR A 15 -8.36 -4.65 -6.64
N ARG A 16 -8.72 -5.94 -6.70
CA ARG A 16 -7.81 -7.02 -7.08
C ARG A 16 -7.41 -6.96 -8.55
N THR A 17 -8.37 -6.73 -9.46
CA THR A 17 -8.08 -6.66 -10.91
C THR A 17 -7.20 -5.47 -11.25
N VAL A 18 -7.50 -4.30 -10.67
CA VAL A 18 -6.70 -3.09 -10.87
C VAL A 18 -5.29 -3.26 -10.28
N ALA A 19 -5.16 -3.91 -9.12
CA ALA A 19 -3.85 -4.23 -8.54
C ALA A 19 -3.01 -5.16 -9.43
N SER A 20 -3.61 -6.20 -10.02
CA SER A 20 -2.91 -7.10 -10.94
C SER A 20 -2.43 -6.40 -12.21
N ALA A 21 -3.23 -5.48 -12.77
CA ALA A 21 -2.84 -4.69 -13.93
C ALA A 21 -1.67 -3.74 -13.60
N LEU A 22 -1.76 -3.04 -12.46
CA LEU A 22 -0.69 -2.16 -11.98
C LEU A 22 0.62 -2.93 -11.72
N TYR A 23 0.54 -4.13 -11.14
CA TYR A 23 1.71 -4.98 -10.94
C TYR A 23 2.40 -5.32 -12.27
N ASN A 24 1.63 -5.78 -13.25
CA ASN A 24 2.18 -6.13 -14.57
C ASN A 24 2.80 -4.92 -15.30
N MET A 25 2.19 -3.74 -15.23
CA MET A 25 2.75 -2.53 -15.83
C MET A 25 4.02 -2.07 -15.10
N SER A 26 4.07 -2.20 -13.78
CA SER A 26 5.25 -1.85 -12.98
C SER A 26 6.44 -2.76 -13.30
N VAL A 27 6.21 -4.06 -13.47
CA VAL A 27 7.25 -5.03 -13.87
C VAL A 27 7.76 -4.75 -15.28
N GLN A 28 6.86 -4.44 -16.23
CA GLN A 28 7.28 -4.07 -17.58
C GLN A 28 8.11 -2.78 -17.59
N LEU A 29 7.69 -1.77 -16.84
CA LEU A 29 8.43 -0.53 -16.68
C LEU A 29 9.80 -0.76 -16.03
N SER A 30 9.89 -1.61 -15.00
CA SER A 30 11.17 -1.94 -14.37
C SER A 30 12.12 -2.64 -15.33
N ASN A 31 11.61 -3.52 -16.20
CA ASN A 31 12.42 -4.19 -17.21
C ASN A 31 12.98 -3.20 -18.25
N ILE A 32 12.17 -2.24 -18.70
CA ILE A 32 12.61 -1.18 -19.63
C ILE A 32 13.64 -0.25 -18.97
N ILE A 33 13.43 0.12 -17.71
CA ILE A 33 14.38 0.93 -16.97
C ILE A 33 15.69 0.15 -16.78
N SER A 34 15.61 -1.12 -16.36
CA SER A 34 16.77 -1.97 -16.11
C SER A 34 17.63 -2.19 -17.34
N SER A 35 17.03 -2.33 -18.54
CA SER A 35 17.78 -2.46 -19.79
C SER A 35 18.53 -1.18 -20.18
N GLN A 36 18.13 -0.03 -19.62
CA GLN A 36 18.71 1.29 -19.90
C GLN A 36 19.62 1.82 -18.78
N ILE A 37 19.71 1.13 -17.63
CA ILE A 37 20.53 1.54 -16.47
C ILE A 37 22.03 1.50 -16.78
N TYR A 38 22.49 0.49 -17.53
CA TYR A 38 23.91 0.32 -17.88
C TYR A 38 24.15 0.77 -19.32
N ARG A 39 24.48 2.04 -19.49
CA ARG A 39 24.89 2.60 -20.80
C ARG A 39 26.40 2.53 -20.97
N GLU A 40 26.86 2.30 -22.20
CA GLU A 40 28.29 2.25 -22.54
C GLU A 40 29.03 3.56 -22.20
N ASN A 41 28.32 4.69 -22.26
CA ASN A 41 28.83 6.02 -21.93
C ASN A 41 29.18 6.23 -20.44
N ASP A 42 28.83 5.29 -19.55
CA ASP A 42 29.08 5.38 -18.11
C ASP A 42 30.25 4.49 -17.62
N LYS A 43 30.99 3.86 -18.55
CA LYS A 43 32.24 3.14 -18.22
C LYS A 43 33.32 4.11 -17.70
N PRO A 44 34.19 3.68 -16.77
CA PRO A 44 34.25 2.37 -16.10
C PRO A 44 33.55 2.33 -14.72
N LEU A 45 33.23 3.49 -14.12
CA LEU A 45 32.74 3.55 -12.73
C LEU A 45 31.21 3.47 -12.59
N TYR A 46 30.44 3.56 -13.68
CA TYR A 46 28.98 3.42 -13.73
C TYR A 46 28.22 4.20 -12.64
N ARG A 47 28.64 5.44 -12.37
CA ARG A 47 28.12 6.24 -11.24
C ARG A 47 26.62 6.52 -11.37
N THR A 48 26.13 6.74 -12.59
CA THR A 48 24.72 7.03 -12.84
C THR A 48 23.84 5.80 -12.56
N GLY A 49 24.27 4.62 -13.02
CA GLY A 49 23.54 3.38 -12.78
C GLY A 49 23.42 3.04 -11.29
N ASN A 50 24.52 3.18 -10.54
CA ASN A 50 24.54 2.98 -9.09
C ASN A 50 23.65 3.99 -8.34
N LYS A 51 23.59 5.25 -8.80
CA LYS A 51 22.72 6.28 -8.23
C LYS A 51 21.23 5.95 -8.43
N VAL A 52 20.86 5.40 -9.59
CA VAL A 52 19.48 4.95 -9.86
C VAL A 52 19.12 3.77 -8.97
N LEU A 53 20.00 2.79 -8.80
CA LEU A 53 19.78 1.65 -7.90
C LEU A 53 19.57 2.10 -6.44
N LEU A 54 20.41 3.03 -5.95
CA LEU A 54 20.24 3.61 -4.63
C LEU A 54 18.93 4.39 -4.48
N ALA A 55 18.51 5.13 -5.52
CA ALA A 55 17.24 5.84 -5.52
C ALA A 55 16.05 4.87 -5.45
N VAL A 56 16.08 3.75 -6.18
CA VAL A 56 15.05 2.71 -6.14
C VAL A 56 15.00 2.01 -4.77
N LEU A 57 16.16 1.76 -4.17
CA LEU A 57 16.24 1.21 -2.81
C LEU A 57 15.62 2.17 -1.79
N ALA A 58 16.02 3.45 -1.82
CA ALA A 58 15.47 4.47 -0.94
C ALA A 58 13.95 4.63 -1.13
N TYR A 59 13.48 4.61 -2.37
CA TYR A 59 12.05 4.64 -2.67
C TYR A 59 11.30 3.45 -2.06
N ASN A 60 11.84 2.23 -2.15
CA ASN A 60 11.23 1.06 -1.50
C ASN A 60 11.10 1.25 0.01
N VAL A 61 12.16 1.70 0.68
CA VAL A 61 12.14 1.97 2.12
C VAL A 61 11.06 3.00 2.48
N ILE A 62 10.97 4.09 1.72
CA ILE A 62 9.96 5.13 1.91
C ILE A 62 8.54 4.55 1.76
N VAL A 63 8.30 3.73 0.73
CA VAL A 63 6.97 3.12 0.50
C VAL A 63 6.57 2.20 1.66
N PHE A 64 7.49 1.40 2.20
CA PHE A 64 7.18 0.55 3.36
C PHE A 64 6.85 1.39 4.60
N ILE A 65 7.64 2.43 4.88
CA ILE A 65 7.40 3.33 6.01
C ILE A 65 6.07 4.06 5.84
N ALA A 66 5.82 4.61 4.66
CA ALA A 66 4.57 5.31 4.34
C ALA A 66 3.35 4.40 4.48
N THR A 67 3.45 3.15 4.03
CA THR A 67 2.37 2.16 4.18
C THR A 67 2.06 1.88 5.66
N LYS A 68 3.10 1.69 6.47
CA LYS A 68 2.96 1.47 7.91
C LYS A 68 2.32 2.69 8.60
N LEU A 69 2.81 3.89 8.31
CA LEU A 69 2.26 5.14 8.86
C LEU A 69 0.80 5.33 8.45
N PHE A 70 0.46 5.05 7.19
CA PHE A 70 -0.90 5.14 6.69
C PHE A 70 -1.85 4.20 7.44
N TYR A 71 -1.45 2.94 7.68
CA TYR A 71 -2.27 1.99 8.43
C TYR A 71 -2.43 2.39 9.90
N VAL A 72 -1.35 2.80 10.57
CA VAL A 72 -1.41 3.24 11.97
C VAL A 72 -2.29 4.49 12.12
N HIS A 73 -2.11 5.49 11.26
CA HIS A 73 -2.91 6.72 11.29
C HIS A 73 -4.39 6.47 11.03
N THR A 74 -4.68 5.61 10.05
CA THR A 74 -6.06 5.24 9.72
C THR A 74 -6.72 4.48 10.86
N ASN A 75 -6.00 3.54 11.49
CA ASN A 75 -6.50 2.82 12.67
C ASN A 75 -6.75 3.80 13.83
N ARG A 76 -5.80 4.70 14.11
CA ARG A 76 -5.93 5.68 15.20
C ARG A 76 -7.14 6.60 15.02
N LYS A 77 -7.34 7.15 13.83
CA LYS A 77 -8.53 7.97 13.53
C LYS A 77 -9.83 7.20 13.73
N ARG A 78 -9.86 5.92 13.34
CA ARG A 78 -11.03 5.08 13.53
C ARG A 78 -11.24 4.69 14.99
N ASP A 79 -10.16 4.50 15.76
CA ASP A 79 -10.23 4.26 17.21
C ASP A 79 -10.77 5.49 17.94
N GLU A 80 -10.29 6.69 17.60
CA GLU A 80 -10.79 7.95 18.15
C GLU A 80 -12.31 8.07 17.92
N ILE A 81 -12.76 7.90 16.67
CA ILE A 81 -14.20 7.96 16.33
C ILE A 81 -15.00 6.86 17.03
N TRP A 82 -14.51 5.62 17.04
CA TRP A 82 -15.21 4.48 17.66
C TRP A 82 -15.26 4.60 19.19
N SER A 83 -14.22 5.12 19.82
CA SER A 83 -14.17 5.35 21.27
C SER A 83 -15.11 6.47 21.73
N ALA A 84 -15.36 7.46 20.86
CA ALA A 84 -16.28 8.56 21.13
C ALA A 84 -17.76 8.17 20.97
N MET A 85 -18.09 7.05 20.31
CA MET A 85 -19.46 6.58 20.15
C MET A 85 -19.95 5.81 21.39
N ASN A 86 -21.18 6.12 21.81
CA ASN A 86 -21.90 5.38 22.84
C ASN A 86 -22.37 4.00 22.35
N THR A 87 -22.82 3.14 23.27
CA THR A 87 -23.22 1.77 22.95
C THR A 87 -24.39 1.72 21.97
N GLU A 88 -25.41 2.59 22.13
CA GLU A 88 -26.53 2.65 21.18
C GLU A 88 -26.09 3.15 19.80
N GLU A 89 -25.18 4.12 19.73
CA GLU A 89 -24.66 4.65 18.45
C GLU A 89 -23.83 3.61 17.69
N LYS A 90 -23.07 2.78 18.42
CA LYS A 90 -22.33 1.65 17.85
C LYS A 90 -23.29 0.59 17.29
N GLU A 91 -24.34 0.24 18.02
CA GLU A 91 -25.36 -0.69 17.54
C GLU A 91 -26.10 -0.16 16.31
N GLU A 92 -26.48 1.11 16.32
CA GLU A 92 -27.14 1.76 15.19
C GLU A 92 -26.22 1.78 13.96
N TYR A 93 -24.94 2.13 14.13
CA TYR A 93 -23.95 2.07 13.05
C TYR A 93 -23.79 0.64 12.51
N LEU A 94 -23.71 -0.37 13.37
CA LEU A 94 -23.59 -1.77 12.93
C LEU A 94 -24.83 -2.25 12.16
N ARG A 95 -26.03 -1.75 12.52
CA ARG A 95 -27.30 -2.11 11.85
C ARG A 95 -27.53 -1.36 10.54
N THR A 96 -27.09 -0.11 10.44
CA THR A 96 -27.42 0.76 9.29
C THR A 96 -26.26 1.00 8.33
N THR A 97 -25.02 0.69 8.72
CA THR A 97 -23.87 1.05 7.88
C THR A 97 -23.88 0.31 6.55
N ARG A 98 -23.59 1.06 5.49
CA ARG A 98 -23.34 0.53 4.13
C ARG A 98 -21.85 0.34 3.85
N ASP A 99 -21.00 0.63 4.83
CA ASP A 99 -19.56 0.50 4.70
C ASP A 99 -19.14 -0.96 4.58
N GLN A 100 -18.36 -1.27 3.53
CA GLN A 100 -17.89 -2.64 3.29
C GLN A 100 -16.44 -2.84 3.73
N VAL A 101 -16.24 -3.88 4.53
CA VAL A 101 -14.94 -4.48 4.92
C VAL A 101 -13.93 -3.42 5.38
N HIS A 102 -13.02 -3.00 4.51
CA HIS A 102 -11.94 -2.05 4.83
C HIS A 102 -12.41 -0.63 5.13
N LYS A 103 -13.67 -0.28 4.82
CA LYS A 103 -14.25 1.05 5.11
C LYS A 103 -14.96 1.13 6.46
N ARG A 104 -15.30 -0.01 7.08
CA ARG A 104 -16.01 0.00 8.35
C ARG A 104 -15.15 0.59 9.47
N LEU A 105 -15.79 1.30 10.39
CA LEU A 105 -15.13 1.91 11.55
C LEU A 105 -14.56 0.87 12.53
N ASP A 106 -15.13 -0.33 12.62
CA ASP A 106 -14.61 -1.45 13.42
C ASP A 106 -13.46 -2.21 12.74
N PHE A 107 -13.19 -1.92 11.47
CA PHE A 107 -12.08 -2.55 10.76
C PHE A 107 -10.74 -1.91 11.14
N ARG A 108 -9.79 -2.75 11.55
CA ARG A 108 -8.40 -2.39 11.80
C ARG A 108 -7.48 -3.04 10.78
N PHE A 109 -6.65 -2.24 10.13
CA PHE A 109 -5.61 -2.74 9.24
C PHE A 109 -4.52 -3.45 10.05
N ALA A 110 -4.21 -4.69 9.70
CA ALA A 110 -3.02 -5.37 10.17
C ALA A 110 -1.78 -4.70 9.56
N HIS A 111 -0.83 -4.27 10.40
CA HIS A 111 0.31 -3.41 10.07
C HIS A 111 1.60 -3.92 10.70
#